data_AF-A0A9X0YPN6-F1
#
_entry.id   AF-A0A9X0YPN6-F1
#
_cell.length_a   1.000
_cell.length_b   1.000
_cell.length_c   1.000
_cell.angle_alpha   90.00
_cell.angle_beta   90.00
_cell.angle_gamma   90.00
#
_symmetry.space_group_name_H-M   'P 1'
#
loop_
_entity.id
_entity.type
_entity.pdbx_description
1 polymer ?
#
loop_
_entity_poly.entity_id
_entity_poly.type
_entity_poly.pdbx_seq_one_letter_code
_entity_poly.pdbx_strand_id
1 'polypeptide(L)'
;MIPTDSEFTTLYMAYLLMLMFLIFGLLKSKNKAFYKWNFLFFGIYLAIMIYVFSDSENFRYGNSLVVLFYGGIFVLLHFIIIGIIKLYKSVMKK
;
A
#
# COMPACT_ATOMS: atom_id res chain seq x y z
N MET A 1 3.32 -16.09 14.76
CA MET A 1 2.30 -16.38 13.73
C MET A 1 1.89 -15.06 13.13
N ILE A 2 1.76 -14.96 11.80
CA ILE A 2 1.24 -13.76 11.15
C ILE A 2 -0.22 -13.57 11.64
N PRO A 3 -0.62 -12.41 12.16
CA PRO A 3 -1.99 -12.20 12.59
C PRO A 3 -2.96 -12.36 11.44
N THR A 4 -4.06 -13.07 11.66
CA THR A 4 -5.11 -13.32 10.64
C THR A 4 -6.48 -12.87 11.12
N ASP A 5 -6.54 -12.04 12.16
CA ASP A 5 -7.78 -11.37 12.54
C ASP A 5 -8.26 -10.44 11.41
N SER A 6 -9.51 -9.99 11.52
CA SER A 6 -10.16 -9.21 10.47
C SER A 6 -9.43 -7.91 10.15
N GLU A 7 -8.78 -7.28 11.13
CA GLU A 7 -8.12 -5.98 10.95
C GLU A 7 -6.84 -6.14 10.14
N PHE A 8 -5.99 -7.10 10.51
CA PHE A 8 -4.78 -7.43 9.75
C PHE A 8 -5.09 -8.02 8.37
N THR A 9 -6.12 -8.85 8.26
CA THR A 9 -6.56 -9.36 6.95
C THR A 9 -7.00 -8.22 6.04
N THR A 10 -7.75 -7.24 6.57
CA THR A 10 -8.14 -6.04 5.81
C THR A 10 -6.92 -5.24 5.38
N LEU A 11 -5.93 -5.11 6.25
CA LEU A 11 -4.66 -4.44 5.92
C LEU A 11 -3.97 -5.14 4.74
N TYR A 12 -3.77 -6.45 4.81
CA TYR A 12 -3.12 -7.22 3.75
C TYR A 12 -3.86 -7.12 2.42
N MET A 13 -5.20 -7.14 2.46
CA MET A 13 -6.03 -6.94 1.28
C MET A 13 -5.85 -5.54 0.68
N ALA A 14 -5.71 -4.49 1.49
CA ALA A 14 -5.44 -3.14 0.98
C ALA A 14 -4.08 -3.05 0.25
N TYR A 15 -3.04 -3.68 0.79
CA TYR A 15 -1.74 -3.79 0.11
C TYR A 15 -1.86 -4.57 -1.20
N LEU A 16 -2.55 -5.71 -1.21
CA LEU A 16 -2.76 -6.52 -2.40
C LEU A 16 -3.52 -5.75 -3.48
N LEU A 17 -4.59 -5.04 -3.12
CA LEU A 17 -5.37 -4.21 -4.02
C LEU A 17 -4.53 -3.09 -4.64
N MET A 18 -3.70 -2.40 -3.84
CA MET A 18 -2.80 -1.37 -4.35
C MET A 18 -1.77 -1.96 -5.32
N LEU A 19 -1.17 -3.11 -4.97
CA LEU A 19 -0.21 -3.79 -5.83
C LEU A 19 -0.84 -4.17 -7.18
N MET A 20 -2.02 -4.79 -7.17
CA MET A 20 -2.76 -5.14 -8.38
C MET A 20 -3.10 -3.91 -9.23
N PHE A 21 -3.54 -2.82 -8.60
CA PHE A 21 -3.80 -1.56 -9.29
C PHE A 21 -2.55 -1.01 -9.99
N LEU A 22 -1.39 -1.04 -9.33
CA LEU A 22 -0.13 -0.56 -9.91
C LEU A 22 0.36 -1.47 -11.05
N ILE A 23 0.28 -2.79 -10.89
CA ILE A 23 0.60 -3.77 -11.94
C ILE A 23 -0.30 -3.57 -13.15
N PHE A 24 -1.61 -3.47 -12.95
CA PHE A 24 -2.57 -3.24 -14.03
C PHE A 24 -2.26 -1.92 -14.77
N GLY A 25 -1.95 -0.86 -14.03
CA GLY A 25 -1.53 0.41 -14.58
C GLY A 25 -0.24 0.35 -15.40
N LEU A 26 0.77 -0.40 -14.95
CA LEU A 26 2.01 -0.63 -15.69
C LEU A 26 1.78 -1.36 -17.03
N LEU A 27 0.87 -2.33 -17.03
CA LEU A 27 0.56 -3.14 -18.21
C LEU A 27 -0.29 -2.38 -19.24
N LYS A 28 -1.27 -1.57 -18.80
CA LYS A 28 -2.32 -1.03 -19.69
C LYS A 28 -2.29 0.49 -19.88
N SER A 29 -1.63 1.27 -19.02
CA SER A 29 -1.66 2.74 -19.11
C SER A 29 -0.75 3.31 -20.20
N LYS A 30 -1.20 4.40 -20.83
CA LYS A 30 -0.35 5.25 -21.69
C LYS A 30 0.73 6.00 -20.88
N ASN A 31 0.45 6.36 -19.63
CA ASN A 31 1.40 7.03 -18.74
C ASN A 31 2.13 6.00 -17.85
N LYS A 32 3.01 5.19 -18.45
CA LYS A 32 3.76 4.15 -17.74
C LYS A 32 4.72 4.71 -16.68
N ALA A 33 5.29 5.89 -16.92
CA ALA A 33 6.23 6.53 -15.99
C ALA A 33 5.58 6.79 -14.61
N PHE A 34 4.34 7.28 -14.60
CA PHE A 34 3.59 7.48 -13.35
C PHE A 34 3.45 6.18 -12.54
N TYR A 35 3.02 5.09 -13.19
CA TYR A 35 2.86 3.82 -12.49
C TYR A 35 4.19 3.19 -12.10
N LYS A 36 5.26 3.37 -12.89
CA LYS A 36 6.61 2.89 -12.56
C LYS A 36 7.15 3.51 -11.28
N TRP A 37 7.05 4.83 -11.13
CA TRP A 37 7.50 5.51 -9.93
C TRP A 37 6.67 5.13 -8.70
N ASN A 38 5.34 5.09 -8.82
CA ASN A 38 4.49 4.65 -7.71
C ASN A 38 4.75 3.19 -7.33
N PHE A 39 4.95 2.31 -8.32
CA PHE A 39 5.32 0.91 -8.08
C PHE A 39 6.67 0.77 -7.37
N LEU A 40 7.67 1.60 -7.72
CA LEU A 40 8.96 1.60 -7.04
C LEU A 40 8.82 2.02 -5.58
N PHE A 41 8.17 3.16 -5.31
CA PHE A 41 7.93 3.62 -3.94
C PHE A 41 7.11 2.60 -3.15
N PHE A 42 6.06 2.06 -3.76
CA PHE A 42 5.23 1.00 -3.20
C PHE A 42 6.05 -0.24 -2.84
N GLY A 43 6.89 -0.71 -3.76
CA GLY A 43 7.72 -1.89 -3.57
C GLY A 43 8.70 -1.74 -2.40
N ILE A 44 9.31 -0.57 -2.24
CA ILE A 44 10.24 -0.29 -1.13
C ILE A 44 9.52 -0.42 0.21
N TYR A 45 8.39 0.27 0.38
CA TYR A 45 7.68 0.18 1.68
C TYR A 45 6.98 -1.15 1.86
N LEU A 46 6.49 -1.80 0.80
CA LEU A 46 5.94 -3.16 0.89
C LEU A 46 7.01 -4.14 1.38
N ALA A 47 8.24 -4.06 0.89
CA ALA A 47 9.34 -4.91 1.36
C ALA A 47 9.63 -4.69 2.85
N ILE A 48 9.64 -3.43 3.30
CA ILE A 48 9.78 -3.10 4.72
C ILE A 48 8.64 -3.71 5.54
N MET A 49 7.40 -3.60 5.06
CA MET A 49 6.24 -4.14 5.78
C MET A 49 6.20 -5.66 5.79
N ILE A 50 6.60 -6.33 4.71
CA ILE A 50 6.79 -7.79 4.70
C ILE A 50 7.82 -8.20 5.75
N TYR A 51 8.94 -7.48 5.85
CA TYR A 51 9.94 -7.72 6.88
C TYR A 51 9.36 -7.56 8.29
N VAL A 52 8.63 -6.45 8.55
CA VAL A 52 7.95 -6.23 9.84
C VAL A 52 6.93 -7.33 10.15
N PHE A 53 6.13 -7.75 9.17
CA PHE A 53 5.10 -8.77 9.36
C PHE A 53 5.66 -10.18 9.51
N SER A 54 6.88 -10.43 9.05
CA SER A 54 7.52 -11.74 9.13
C SER A 54 8.10 -12.02 10.51
N ASP A 55 8.38 -10.98 11.30
CA ASP A 55 8.91 -11.11 12.65
C ASP A 55 7.77 -11.17 13.68
N SER A 56 7.65 -12.31 14.36
CA SER A 56 6.64 -12.53 15.39
C SER A 56 6.80 -11.63 16.62
N GLU A 57 8.01 -11.14 16.91
CA GLU A 57 8.25 -10.26 18.06
C GLU A 57 7.54 -8.91 17.90
N ASN A 58 7.34 -8.44 16.67
CA ASN A 58 6.59 -7.21 16.38
C ASN A 58 5.12 -7.28 16.77
N PHE A 59 4.59 -8.47 17.06
CA PHE A 59 3.20 -8.69 17.46
C PHE A 59 3.04 -9.01 18.95
N ARG A 60 4.13 -9.06 19.72
CA ARG A 60 4.09 -9.33 21.15
C ARG A 60 3.87 -8.04 21.94
N TYR A 61 3.47 -8.19 23.20
CA TYR A 61 3.38 -7.08 24.17
C TYR A 61 2.49 -5.90 23.73
N GLY A 62 1.49 -6.14 22.88
CA GLY A 62 0.58 -5.08 22.38
C GLY A 62 1.13 -4.28 21.20
N ASN A 63 2.32 -4.59 20.71
CA ASN A 63 2.91 -3.91 19.53
C ASN A 63 2.14 -4.19 18.23
N SER A 64 1.26 -5.20 18.21
CA SER A 64 0.37 -5.47 17.08
C SER A 64 -0.44 -4.24 16.65
N LEU A 65 -0.95 -3.44 17.61
CA LEU A 65 -1.72 -2.24 17.28
C LEU A 65 -0.86 -1.18 16.55
N VAL A 66 0.41 -1.05 16.95
CA VAL A 66 1.38 -0.14 16.32
C VAL A 66 1.65 -0.58 14.88
N VAL A 67 1.91 -1.87 14.68
CA VAL A 67 2.13 -2.46 13.35
C VAL A 67 0.92 -2.26 12.44
N LEU A 68 -0.28 -2.49 12.97
CA LEU A 68 -1.54 -2.30 12.25
C LEU A 68 -1.74 -0.83 11.85
N PHE A 69 -1.55 0.10 12.79
CA PHE A 69 -1.76 1.53 12.58
C PHE A 69 -0.80 2.10 11.54
N TYR A 70 0.50 1.89 11.72
CA TYR A 70 1.49 2.42 10.77
C TYR A 70 1.41 1.72 9.42
N GLY A 71 1.21 0.39 9.39
CA GLY A 71 0.96 -0.33 8.14
C GLY A 71 -0.26 0.22 7.39
N GLY A 72 -1.36 0.47 8.11
CA GLY A 72 -2.58 1.03 7.53
C GLY A 72 -2.36 2.42 6.94
N ILE A 73 -1.70 3.31 7.69
CA ILE A 73 -1.43 4.67 7.25
C ILE A 73 -0.65 4.71 5.95
N PHE A 74 0.39 3.88 5.80
CA PHE A 74 1.22 3.90 4.58
C PHE A 74 0.40 3.58 3.33
N VAL A 75 -0.39 2.52 3.35
CA VAL A 75 -1.20 2.14 2.18
C VAL A 75 -2.34 3.12 1.92
N LEU A 76 -3.00 3.63 2.98
CA LEU A 76 -4.06 4.63 2.85
C LEU A 76 -3.55 5.94 2.27
N LEU A 77 -2.42 6.46 2.77
CA LEU A 77 -1.81 7.67 2.22
C LEU A 77 -1.44 7.49 0.75
N HIS A 78 -0.94 6.32 0.37
CA HIS A 78 -0.61 6.05 -1.03
C HIS A 78 -1.86 6.07 -1.93
N PHE A 79 -2.99 5.50 -1.47
CA PHE A 79 -4.28 5.62 -2.16
C PHE A 79 -4.73 7.07 -2.29
N ILE A 80 -4.68 7.84 -1.20
CA ILE A 80 -5.12 9.24 -1.16
C ILE A 80 -4.27 10.09 -2.12
N ILE A 81 -2.95 9.98 -2.06
CA ILE A 81 -2.02 10.74 -2.91
C ILE A 81 -2.28 10.43 -4.39
N ILE A 82 -2.37 9.15 -4.77
CA ILE A 82 -2.67 8.75 -6.15
C ILE A 82 -4.04 9.27 -6.58
N GLY A 83 -5.05 9.14 -5.71
CA GLY A 83 -6.41 9.62 -5.93
C GLY A 83 -6.44 11.12 -6.23
N ILE A 84 -5.83 11.93 -5.37
CA ILE A 84 -5.71 13.39 -5.54
C ILE A 84 -5.00 13.74 -6.84
N ILE A 85 -3.86 13.10 -7.15
CA ILE A 85 -3.12 13.38 -8.39
C ILE A 85 -3.97 13.07 -9.63
N LYS A 86 -4.71 11.96 -9.61
CA LYS A 86 -5.59 11.60 -10.72
C LYS A 86 -6.79 12.53 -10.85
N LEU A 87 -7.44 12.89 -9.74
CA LEU A 87 -8.55 13.83 -9.71
C LEU A 87 -8.12 15.21 -10.22
N TYR A 88 -7.00 15.74 -9.70
CA TYR A 88 -6.43 17.01 -10.15
C TYR A 88 -6.17 17.02 -11.66
N LYS A 89 -5.53 15.98 -12.19
CA LYS A 89 -5.29 15.85 -13.65
C LYS A 89 -6.57 15.73 -14.46
N SER A 90 -7.62 15.14 -13.90
CA SER A 90 -8.92 15.02 -14.59
C SER A 90 -9.67 16.35 -14.61
N VAL A 91 -9.56 17.15 -13.55
CA VAL A 91 -10.20 18.48 -13.45
C VAL A 91 -9.47 19.50 -14.33
N MET A 92 -8.13 19.50 -14.31
CA MET A 92 -7.31 20.46 -15.08
C MET A 92 -7.17 20.15 -16.58
N LYS A 93 -7.57 18.95 -17.02
CA LYS A 93 -7.61 18.57 -18.44
C LYS A 93 -8.98 18.84 -19.10
N LYS A 94 -9.96 19.32 -18.32
CA LYS A 94 -11.11 20.06 -18.87
C LYS A 94 -10.70 21.51 -19.05
#